data_AF-A0A1G6VRW5-F1
#
_entry.id   AF-A0A1G6VRW5-F1
#
_cell.length_a   1.000
_cell.length_b   1.000
_cell.length_c   1.000
_cell.angle_alpha   90.00
_cell.angle_beta   90.00
_cell.angle_gamma   90.00
#
_symmetry.space_group_name_H-M   'P 1'
#
loop_
_entity.id
_entity.type
_entity.pdbx_description
1 polymer ?
#
loop_
_entity_poly.entity_id
_entity_poly.type
_entity_poly.pdbx_seq_one_letter_code
_entity_poly.pdbx_strand_id
1 'polypeptide(L)'
;MLKIAHLVTGFAALLLSAVPGFSTSFLTTPDAIYLALTGLLNLLAASQQQSVPAARQQLLGLSSALLILAAVVQSLILLAPLPSIGSQPAIWLPLLTLVIAVALSLAAQLNTQPRTTEQRPSVQQASASTGATQDDRETGTVKWFNTSKGFGFISRDSGDDIFVHFRAIRGEGHRVLIEGQRVEFSVMQRDKGLQAEDVIAAAPPRR
;
A
#
# COMPACT_ATOMS: atom_id res chain seq x y z
N MET A 1 1.27 9.27 -8.25
CA MET A 1 1.51 9.44 -9.71
C MET A 1 1.98 8.15 -10.38
N LEU A 2 2.92 7.39 -9.79
CA LEU A 2 3.45 6.13 -10.38
C LEU A 2 2.40 5.07 -10.76
N LYS A 3 1.33 4.91 -9.97
CA LYS A 3 0.21 4.00 -10.30
C LYS A 3 -0.45 4.32 -11.65
N ILE A 4 -0.68 5.61 -11.89
CA ILE A 4 -1.31 6.09 -13.12
C ILE A 4 -0.36 5.83 -14.30
N ALA A 5 0.94 6.08 -14.11
CA ALA A 5 1.95 5.80 -15.14
C ALA A 5 1.96 4.31 -15.53
N HIS A 6 1.91 3.39 -14.57
CA HIS A 6 1.81 1.96 -14.84
C HIS A 6 0.50 1.54 -15.51
N LEU A 7 -0.65 2.10 -15.09
CA LEU A 7 -1.93 1.85 -15.73
C LEU A 7 -1.93 2.29 -17.19
N VAL A 8 -1.49 3.52 -17.45
CA VAL A 8 -1.45 4.09 -18.81
C VAL A 8 -0.46 3.30 -19.68
N THR A 9 0.76 3.06 -19.19
CA THR A 9 1.78 2.34 -19.95
C THR A 9 1.37 0.89 -20.22
N GLY A 10 0.85 0.20 -19.20
CA GLY A 10 0.43 -1.20 -19.32
C GLY A 10 -0.76 -1.38 -20.26
N PHE A 11 -1.74 -0.48 -20.17
CA PHE A 11 -2.90 -0.49 -21.07
C PHE A 11 -2.51 -0.15 -22.50
N ALA A 12 -1.68 0.89 -22.72
CA ALA A 12 -1.19 1.24 -24.04
C ALA A 12 -0.39 0.10 -24.68
N ALA A 13 0.49 -0.56 -23.91
CA ALA A 13 1.25 -1.71 -24.38
C ALA A 13 0.35 -2.89 -24.79
N LEU A 14 -0.72 -3.16 -24.03
CA LEU A 14 -1.70 -4.20 -24.38
C LEU A 14 -2.49 -3.88 -25.65
N LEU A 15 -2.85 -2.61 -25.87
CA LEU A 15 -3.51 -2.21 -27.10
C LEU A 15 -2.57 -2.31 -28.30
N LEU A 16 -1.32 -1.85 -28.14
CA LEU A 16 -0.31 -1.91 -29.20
C LEU A 16 0.06 -3.35 -29.56
N SER A 17 0.12 -4.26 -28.59
CA SER A 17 0.43 -5.66 -28.85
C SER A 17 -0.64 -6.37 -29.68
N ALA A 18 -1.89 -5.91 -29.66
CA ALA A 18 -2.96 -6.47 -30.47
C ALA A 18 -2.86 -6.10 -31.96
N VAL A 19 -2.13 -5.04 -32.32
CA VAL A 19 -2.09 -4.49 -33.69
C VAL A 19 -1.63 -5.52 -34.73
N PRO A 20 -0.55 -6.31 -34.51
CA PRO A 20 -0.15 -7.34 -35.46
C PRO A 20 -1.21 -8.44 -35.64
N GLY A 21 -2.09 -8.67 -34.66
CA GLY A 21 -3.15 -9.66 -34.73
C GLY A 21 -4.19 -9.41 -35.84
N PHE A 22 -4.24 -8.19 -36.39
CA PHE A 22 -5.13 -7.85 -37.52
C PHE A 22 -4.53 -8.21 -38.89
N SER A 23 -3.21 -8.38 -38.98
CA SER A 23 -2.50 -8.66 -40.23
C SER A 23 -1.85 -10.05 -40.25
N THR A 24 -1.39 -10.53 -39.10
CA THR A 24 -0.75 -11.84 -38.91
C THR A 24 -1.31 -12.53 -37.66
N SER A 25 -1.02 -13.82 -37.50
CA SER A 25 -1.40 -14.51 -36.26
C SER A 25 -0.63 -13.94 -35.07
N PHE A 26 -1.34 -13.57 -34.01
CA PHE A 26 -0.72 -13.01 -32.81
C PHE A 26 0.37 -13.93 -32.22
N LEU A 27 0.12 -15.23 -32.18
CA LEU A 27 1.03 -16.24 -31.64
C LEU A 27 2.33 -16.42 -32.46
N THR A 28 2.37 -15.90 -33.70
CA THR A 28 3.57 -15.97 -34.56
C THR A 28 4.42 -14.71 -34.49
N THR A 29 3.96 -13.67 -33.77
CA THR A 29 4.66 -12.38 -33.65
C THR A 29 5.28 -12.26 -32.26
N PRO A 30 6.55 -12.67 -32.05
CA PRO A 30 7.16 -12.71 -30.73
C PRO A 30 7.13 -11.34 -30.04
N ASP A 31 7.42 -10.26 -30.77
CA ASP A 31 7.49 -8.90 -30.22
C ASP A 31 6.15 -8.45 -29.60
N ALA A 32 5.04 -8.86 -30.21
CA ALA A 32 3.69 -8.59 -29.72
C ALA A 32 3.42 -9.34 -28.42
N ILE A 33 3.84 -10.61 -28.33
CA ILE A 33 3.70 -11.43 -27.13
C ILE A 33 4.49 -10.80 -25.97
N TYR A 34 5.75 -10.41 -26.21
CA TYR A 34 6.58 -9.78 -25.18
C TYR A 34 6.02 -8.42 -24.74
N LEU A 35 5.48 -7.62 -25.66
CA LEU A 35 4.84 -6.36 -25.31
C LEU A 35 3.57 -6.59 -24.48
N ALA A 36 2.77 -7.60 -24.82
CA ALA A 36 1.58 -7.97 -24.05
C ALA A 36 1.93 -8.39 -22.61
N LEU A 37 2.94 -9.25 -22.46
CA LEU A 37 3.42 -9.70 -21.14
C LEU A 37 3.95 -8.53 -20.32
N THR A 38 4.76 -7.65 -20.93
CA THR A 38 5.30 -6.47 -20.24
C THR A 38 4.20 -5.48 -19.87
N GLY A 39 3.16 -5.36 -20.70
CA GLY A 39 1.96 -4.58 -20.41
C GLY A 39 1.19 -5.12 -19.20
N LEU A 40 0.97 -6.44 -19.13
CA LEU A 40 0.36 -7.10 -17.98
C LEU A 40 1.18 -6.91 -16.69
N LEU A 41 2.51 -7.01 -16.77
CA LEU A 41 3.37 -6.76 -15.62
C LEU A 41 3.26 -5.31 -15.12
N ASN A 42 3.13 -4.34 -16.02
CA ASN A 42 2.87 -2.95 -15.64
C ASN A 42 1.53 -2.80 -14.92
N LEU A 43 0.46 -3.43 -15.42
CA LEU A 43 -0.85 -3.40 -14.74
C LEU A 43 -0.80 -4.06 -13.36
N LEU A 44 -0.07 -5.17 -13.20
CA LEU A 44 0.13 -5.83 -11.91
C LEU A 44 0.95 -4.96 -10.95
N ALA A 45 1.97 -4.25 -11.46
CA ALA A 45 2.76 -3.32 -10.66
C ALA A 45 1.90 -2.15 -10.13
N ALA A 46 0.92 -1.68 -10.91
CA ALA A 46 -0.01 -0.65 -10.47
C ALA A 46 -0.84 -1.07 -9.24
N SER A 47 -1.22 -2.35 -9.15
CA SER A 47 -2.01 -2.87 -8.01
C SER A 47 -1.18 -3.08 -6.74
N GLN A 48 0.12 -3.41 -6.86
CA GLN A 48 0.99 -3.66 -5.70
C GLN A 48 1.45 -2.40 -4.96
N GLN A 49 1.24 -1.21 -5.52
CA GLN A 49 1.78 0.04 -4.97
C GLN A 49 0.94 0.64 -3.81
N GLN A 50 0.09 -0.15 -3.16
CA GLN A 50 -0.73 0.28 -2.02
C GLN A 50 0.03 0.01 -0.72
N SER A 51 0.39 1.07 0.02
CA SER A 51 0.94 1.03 1.39
C SER A 51 2.35 0.41 1.56
N VAL A 52 3.35 0.98 0.87
CA VAL A 52 4.75 0.59 0.98
C VAL A 52 5.50 1.49 1.98
N PRO A 53 6.29 0.96 2.93
CA PRO A 53 7.10 1.76 3.85
C PRO A 53 8.22 2.55 3.13
N ALA A 54 8.57 3.74 3.64
CA ALA A 54 9.53 4.66 3.00
C ALA A 54 10.88 4.01 2.64
N ALA A 55 11.38 3.08 3.46
CA ALA A 55 12.62 2.35 3.22
C ALA A 55 12.61 1.51 1.93
N ARG A 56 11.43 1.05 1.49
CA ARG A 56 11.27 0.27 0.25
C ARG A 56 10.89 1.13 -0.94
N GLN A 57 10.52 2.39 -0.70
CA GLN A 57 9.97 3.28 -1.71
C GLN A 57 11.00 3.64 -2.81
N GLN A 58 12.29 3.73 -2.46
CA GLN A 58 13.35 4.01 -3.44
C GLN A 58 13.57 2.84 -4.42
N LEU A 59 13.77 1.62 -3.90
CA LEU A 59 13.97 0.42 -4.72
C LEU A 59 12.76 0.12 -5.61
N LEU A 60 11.54 0.27 -5.06
CA LEU A 60 10.32 0.09 -5.82
C LEU A 60 10.13 1.20 -6.87
N GLY A 61 10.53 2.44 -6.58
CA GLY A 61 10.55 3.52 -7.58
C GLY A 61 11.48 3.22 -8.76
N LEU A 62 12.68 2.69 -8.50
CA LEU A 62 13.64 2.30 -9.54
C LEU A 62 13.13 1.12 -10.37
N SER A 63 12.60 0.09 -9.70
CA SER A 63 11.96 -1.06 -10.36
C SER A 63 10.80 -0.61 -11.25
N SER A 64 9.93 0.27 -10.76
CA SER A 64 8.83 0.88 -11.52
C SER A 64 9.33 1.61 -12.76
N ALA A 65 10.36 2.44 -12.63
CA ALA A 65 10.93 3.19 -13.75
C ALA A 65 11.51 2.24 -14.83
N LEU A 66 12.23 1.21 -14.42
CA LEU A 66 12.80 0.20 -15.33
C LEU A 66 11.71 -0.62 -16.03
N LEU A 67 10.63 -0.96 -15.34
CA LEU A 67 9.51 -1.71 -15.92
C LEU A 67 8.74 -0.88 -16.96
N ILE A 68 8.55 0.42 -16.71
CA ILE A 68 7.98 1.35 -17.69
C ILE A 68 8.92 1.48 -18.89
N LEU A 69 10.23 1.66 -18.64
CA LEU A 69 11.23 1.75 -19.70
C LEU A 69 11.25 0.49 -20.59
N ALA A 70 11.16 -0.70 -20.00
CA ALA A 70 11.08 -1.96 -20.74
C ALA A 70 9.87 -1.98 -21.69
N ALA A 71 8.70 -1.53 -21.23
CA ALA A 71 7.49 -1.45 -22.05
C ALA A 71 7.64 -0.44 -23.20
N VAL A 72 8.25 0.72 -22.93
CA VAL A 72 8.49 1.76 -23.94
C VAL A 72 9.45 1.25 -25.01
N VAL A 73 10.57 0.64 -24.63
CA VAL A 73 11.55 0.07 -25.57
C VAL A 73 10.92 -1.05 -26.40
N GLN A 74 10.15 -1.95 -25.78
CA GLN A 74 9.45 -3.02 -26.51
C GLN A 74 8.39 -2.47 -27.48
N SER A 75 7.70 -1.38 -27.11
CA SER A 75 6.74 -0.71 -27.99
C SER A 75 7.43 -0.11 -29.21
N LEU A 76 8.62 0.49 -29.02
CA LEU A 76 9.43 1.03 -30.12
C LEU A 76 9.93 -0.06 -31.06
N ILE A 77 10.37 -1.21 -30.53
CA ILE A 77 10.79 -2.36 -31.35
C ILE A 77 9.62 -2.89 -32.18
N LEU A 78 8.40 -2.90 -31.62
CA LEU A 78 7.21 -3.34 -32.37
C LEU A 78 6.83 -2.36 -33.50
N LEU A 79 6.92 -1.05 -33.24
CA LEU A 79 6.54 0.00 -34.21
C LEU A 79 7.60 0.23 -35.29
N ALA A 80 8.87 0.10 -34.92
CA ALA A 80 10.02 0.21 -35.79
C ALA A 80 10.85 -1.07 -35.65
N PRO A 81 10.54 -2.13 -36.42
CA PRO A 81 11.17 -3.43 -36.28
C PRO A 81 12.68 -3.33 -36.48
N LEU A 82 13.39 -3.43 -35.37
CA LEU A 82 14.84 -3.47 -35.27
C LEU A 82 15.21 -4.87 -34.81
N PRO A 83 15.44 -5.84 -35.72
CA PRO A 83 15.66 -7.22 -35.32
C PRO A 83 16.95 -7.40 -34.54
N SER A 84 17.96 -6.56 -34.79
CA SER A 84 19.30 -6.68 -34.20
C SER A 84 19.92 -5.33 -33.87
N ILE A 85 20.68 -5.30 -32.77
CA ILE A 85 21.58 -4.21 -32.38
C ILE A 85 22.99 -4.80 -32.35
N GLY A 86 23.83 -4.43 -33.31
CA GLY A 86 25.11 -5.11 -33.53
C GLY A 86 24.89 -6.56 -33.96
N SER A 87 25.54 -7.51 -33.28
CA SER A 87 25.41 -8.96 -33.54
C SER A 87 24.36 -9.66 -32.67
N GLN A 88 23.62 -8.91 -31.86
CA GLN A 88 22.64 -9.46 -30.91
C GLN A 88 21.21 -9.07 -31.31
N PRO A 89 20.20 -9.93 -31.10
CA PRO A 89 18.82 -9.53 -31.33
C PRO A 89 18.42 -8.42 -30.37
N ALA A 90 17.71 -7.41 -30.87
CA ALA A 90 17.42 -6.19 -30.12
C ALA A 90 16.60 -6.44 -28.84
N ILE A 91 15.89 -7.57 -28.82
CA ILE A 91 15.03 -8.00 -27.70
C ILE A 91 15.78 -8.27 -26.40
N TRP A 92 17.09 -8.54 -26.47
CA TRP A 92 17.90 -8.71 -25.27
C TRP A 92 17.88 -7.48 -24.36
N LEU A 93 17.79 -6.28 -24.95
CA LEU A 93 17.81 -5.04 -24.21
C LEU A 93 16.56 -4.88 -23.29
N PRO A 94 15.31 -4.91 -23.81
CA PRO A 94 14.12 -4.84 -22.97
C PRO A 94 13.97 -6.07 -22.06
N LEU A 95 14.49 -7.23 -22.46
CA LEU A 95 14.44 -8.44 -21.62
C LEU A 95 15.36 -8.32 -20.40
N LEU A 96 16.59 -7.81 -20.58
CA LEU A 96 17.52 -7.57 -19.49
C LEU A 96 16.97 -6.52 -18.52
N THR A 97 16.43 -5.41 -19.04
CA THR A 97 15.85 -4.37 -18.19
C THR A 97 14.63 -4.89 -17.42
N LEU A 98 13.80 -5.73 -18.04
CA LEU A 98 12.70 -6.41 -17.37
C LEU A 98 13.18 -7.33 -16.24
N VAL A 99 14.20 -8.15 -16.49
CA VAL A 99 14.80 -9.03 -15.48
C VAL A 99 15.33 -8.23 -14.30
N ILE A 100 16.03 -7.12 -14.55
CA ILE A 100 16.54 -6.23 -13.49
C ILE A 100 15.37 -5.62 -12.71
N ALA A 101 14.32 -5.13 -13.40
CA ALA A 101 13.15 -4.57 -12.75
C ALA A 101 12.47 -5.58 -11.81
N VAL A 102 12.27 -6.82 -12.28
CA VAL A 102 11.68 -7.91 -11.48
C VAL A 102 12.60 -8.30 -10.33
N ALA A 103 13.90 -8.42 -10.55
CA ALA A 103 14.88 -8.75 -9.50
C ALA A 103 14.91 -7.69 -8.39
N LEU A 104 14.87 -6.40 -8.74
CA LEU A 104 14.77 -5.30 -7.77
C LEU A 104 13.46 -5.32 -6.99
N SER A 105 12.35 -5.62 -7.67
CA SER A 105 11.04 -5.78 -7.02
C SER A 105 11.06 -6.94 -6.03
N LEU A 106 11.60 -8.08 -6.44
CA LEU A 106 11.74 -9.26 -5.60
C LEU A 106 12.67 -8.99 -4.42
N ALA A 107 13.81 -8.35 -4.63
CA ALA A 107 14.72 -7.96 -3.55
C ALA A 107 14.04 -7.03 -2.52
N ALA A 108 13.23 -6.07 -2.99
CA ALA A 108 12.45 -5.20 -2.11
C ALA A 108 11.39 -5.97 -1.30
N GLN A 109 10.86 -7.07 -1.84
CA GLN A 109 9.88 -7.93 -1.18
C GLN A 109 10.52 -8.92 -0.20
N LEU A 110 11.63 -9.55 -0.58
CA LEU A 110 12.36 -10.54 0.23
C LEU A 110 13.09 -9.92 1.42
N ASN A 111 13.41 -8.62 1.38
CA ASN A 111 14.00 -7.91 2.51
C ASN A 111 12.92 -7.57 3.57
N THR A 112 12.23 -8.61 4.05
CA THR A 112 11.25 -8.63 5.13
C THR A 112 11.93 -8.88 6.47
N GLN A 113 12.39 -7.81 7.11
CA GLN A 113 11.91 -7.34 8.42
C GLN A 113 12.83 -6.24 8.98
N PRO A 114 12.27 -5.35 9.81
CA PRO A 114 13.04 -4.43 10.62
C PRO A 114 13.88 -5.27 11.59
N ARG A 115 15.19 -5.08 11.63
CA ARG A 115 15.86 -5.28 12.90
C ARG A 115 15.30 -4.21 13.80
N THR A 116 14.33 -4.59 14.64
CA THR A 116 14.37 -4.17 16.03
C THR A 116 15.83 -4.22 16.43
N THR A 117 16.48 -3.05 16.46
CA THR A 117 17.54 -2.87 17.42
C THR A 117 16.93 -3.36 18.71
N GLU A 118 17.43 -4.48 19.20
CA GLU A 118 17.20 -4.89 20.57
C GLU A 118 17.41 -3.63 21.41
N GLN A 119 16.31 -3.01 21.83
CA GLN A 119 16.26 -2.42 23.14
C GLN A 119 16.61 -3.57 24.06
N ARG A 120 17.91 -3.70 24.32
CA ARG A 120 18.40 -4.45 25.45
C ARG A 120 17.61 -3.86 26.62
N PRO A 121 16.71 -4.61 27.28
CA PRO A 121 16.14 -4.15 28.52
C PRO A 121 17.32 -4.17 29.46
N SER A 122 17.97 -3.02 29.65
CA SER A 122 18.83 -2.81 30.80
C SER A 122 17.93 -2.99 31.99
N VAL A 123 18.06 -4.15 32.62
CA VAL A 123 17.55 -4.46 33.94
C VAL A 123 18.16 -3.42 34.88
N GLN A 124 17.48 -2.29 35.03
CA GLN A 124 17.70 -1.37 36.12
C GLN A 124 16.34 -1.01 36.70
N GLN A 125 16.03 -1.77 37.76
CA GLN A 125 15.11 -1.44 38.83
C GLN A 125 13.62 -1.44 38.52
N ALA A 126 13.03 -2.58 38.86
CA ALA A 126 11.74 -2.63 39.53
C ALA A 126 11.66 -1.52 40.59
N SER A 127 10.82 -0.53 40.33
CA SER A 127 10.12 0.27 41.33
C SER A 127 8.89 0.85 40.64
N ALA A 128 7.74 0.39 41.14
CA ALA A 128 6.38 0.80 40.81
C ALA A 128 6.20 2.14 40.08
N SER A 129 5.53 2.10 38.92
CA SER A 129 4.63 3.17 38.48
C SER A 129 3.61 2.66 37.45
N THR A 130 2.36 2.60 37.89
CA THR A 130 1.13 2.53 37.10
C THR A 130 0.91 3.85 36.34
N GLY A 131 1.83 4.26 35.47
CA GLY A 131 1.70 5.55 34.79
C GLY A 131 2.73 5.78 33.70
N ALA A 132 2.35 5.51 32.45
CA ALA A 132 2.93 6.04 31.20
C ALA A 132 2.04 5.51 30.05
N THR A 133 1.30 6.29 29.26
CA THR A 133 1.37 7.73 28.97
C THR A 133 -0.05 8.23 28.70
N GLN A 134 -0.49 9.19 29.49
CA GLN A 134 -1.83 9.80 29.47
C GLN A 134 -1.87 11.06 28.58
N ASP A 135 -0.88 11.25 27.71
CA ASP A 135 -0.59 12.56 27.09
C ASP A 135 -1.07 12.72 25.64
N ASP A 136 -1.75 11.74 25.06
CA ASP A 136 -2.31 11.86 23.70
C ASP A 136 -3.68 11.19 23.54
N ARG A 137 -4.40 11.07 24.67
CA ARG A 137 -5.77 10.59 24.68
C ARG A 137 -6.72 11.77 24.65
N GLU A 138 -7.64 11.70 23.71
CA GLU A 138 -8.71 12.67 23.58
C GLU A 138 -9.97 12.13 24.23
N THR A 139 -10.86 13.06 24.60
CA THR A 139 -12.18 12.70 25.08
C THR A 139 -13.25 13.16 24.10
N GLY A 140 -14.36 12.45 24.11
CA GLY A 140 -15.50 12.77 23.27
C GLY A 140 -16.75 12.05 23.71
N THR A 141 -17.83 12.32 22.99
CA THR A 141 -19.15 11.76 23.27
C THR A 141 -19.59 10.89 22.10
N VAL A 142 -20.04 9.66 22.40
CA VAL A 142 -20.51 8.74 21.35
C VAL A 142 -21.75 9.34 20.69
N LYS A 143 -21.63 9.67 19.41
CA LYS A 143 -22.71 10.28 18.62
C LYS A 143 -23.75 9.24 18.24
N TRP A 144 -23.31 8.05 17.86
CA TRP A 144 -24.15 6.87 17.66
C TRP A 144 -23.25 5.64 17.50
N PHE A 145 -23.78 4.46 17.81
CA PHE A 145 -23.10 3.19 17.60
C PHE A 145 -24.10 2.12 17.18
N ASN A 146 -23.82 1.43 16.06
CA ASN A 146 -24.64 0.32 15.61
C ASN A 146 -24.06 -1.00 16.13
N THR A 147 -24.69 -1.57 17.15
CA THR A 147 -24.24 -2.83 17.77
C THR A 147 -24.22 -4.01 16.81
N SER A 148 -25.19 -4.09 15.89
CA SER A 148 -25.28 -5.19 14.92
C SER A 148 -24.17 -5.13 13.87
N LYS A 149 -23.78 -3.92 13.45
CA LYS A 149 -22.71 -3.72 12.46
C LYS A 149 -21.33 -3.52 13.09
N GLY A 150 -21.25 -3.23 14.39
CA GLY A 150 -20.01 -3.08 15.14
C GLY A 150 -19.22 -1.80 14.85
N PHE A 151 -19.88 -0.72 14.44
CA PHE A 151 -19.23 0.57 14.19
C PHE A 151 -20.11 1.77 14.56
N GLY A 152 -19.47 2.91 14.75
CA GLY A 152 -20.13 4.16 15.12
C GLY A 152 -19.23 5.37 14.93
N PHE A 153 -19.67 6.50 15.49
CA PHE A 153 -18.92 7.75 15.51
C PHE A 153 -18.91 8.35 16.91
N ILE A 154 -17.81 9.01 17.23
CA ILE A 154 -17.61 9.78 18.46
C ILE A 154 -17.42 11.24 18.06
N SER A 155 -18.19 12.14 18.66
CA SER A 155 -17.97 13.58 18.55
C SER A 155 -16.83 13.95 19.49
N ARG A 156 -15.70 14.42 18.95
CA ARG A 156 -14.57 14.90 19.75
C ARG A 156 -14.96 16.20 20.44
N ASP A 157 -14.36 16.47 21.60
CA ASP A 157 -14.49 17.77 22.24
C ASP A 157 -13.88 18.90 21.41
N SER A 158 -12.94 18.58 20.51
CA SER A 158 -12.36 19.50 19.53
C SER A 158 -13.30 19.86 18.37
N GLY A 159 -14.45 19.19 18.23
CA GLY A 159 -15.52 19.54 17.28
C GLY A 159 -15.69 18.62 16.08
N ASP A 160 -14.68 17.80 15.73
CA ASP A 160 -14.78 16.86 14.60
C ASP A 160 -15.33 15.49 15.03
N ASP A 161 -16.08 14.84 14.13
CA ASP A 161 -16.51 13.45 14.31
C ASP A 161 -15.40 12.48 13.92
N ILE A 162 -15.16 11.47 14.75
CA ILE A 162 -14.18 10.40 14.49
C ILE A 162 -14.86 9.04 14.40
N PHE A 163 -14.40 8.22 13.46
CA PHE A 163 -14.91 6.87 13.27
C PHE A 163 -14.42 5.92 14.36
N VAL A 164 -15.28 5.02 14.84
CA VAL A 164 -14.92 3.97 15.81
C VAL A 164 -15.44 2.60 15.36
N HIS A 165 -14.62 1.57 15.56
CA HIS A 165 -14.97 0.17 15.29
C HIS A 165 -14.94 -0.65 16.59
N PHE A 166 -15.76 -1.70 16.70
CA PHE A 166 -15.88 -2.50 17.93
C PHE A 166 -14.55 -3.07 18.43
N ARG A 167 -13.60 -3.33 17.51
CA ARG A 167 -12.25 -3.83 17.83
C ARG A 167 -11.42 -2.83 18.63
N ALA A 168 -11.67 -1.54 18.46
CA ALA A 168 -10.96 -0.47 19.14
C ALA A 168 -11.41 -0.32 20.60
N ILE A 169 -12.58 -0.84 20.97
CA ILE A 169 -13.12 -0.74 22.33
C ILE A 169 -12.40 -1.75 23.23
N ARG A 170 -11.86 -1.27 24.35
CA ARG A 170 -11.24 -2.10 25.39
C ARG A 170 -12.29 -2.70 26.31
N GLY A 171 -12.05 -3.94 26.71
CA GLY A 171 -12.94 -4.71 27.58
C GLY A 171 -13.01 -6.17 27.16
N GLU A 172 -13.33 -7.03 28.13
CA GLU A 172 -13.64 -8.44 27.92
C GLU A 172 -15.16 -8.60 27.72
N GLY A 173 -15.58 -9.37 26.70
CA GLY A 173 -17.00 -9.58 26.38
C GLY A 173 -17.58 -8.65 25.31
N HIS A 174 -18.81 -8.17 25.50
CA HIS A 174 -19.56 -7.38 24.51
C HIS A 174 -19.03 -5.95 24.41
N ARG A 175 -18.28 -5.67 23.35
CA ARG A 175 -17.65 -4.36 23.04
C ARG A 175 -18.64 -3.43 22.34
N VAL A 176 -19.50 -2.78 23.13
CA VAL A 176 -20.57 -1.90 22.66
C VAL A 176 -20.41 -0.51 23.27
N LEU A 177 -20.71 0.52 22.49
CA LEU A 177 -20.82 1.90 22.96
C LEU A 177 -22.29 2.32 23.00
N ILE A 178 -22.64 3.13 23.99
CA ILE A 178 -23.99 3.69 24.15
C ILE A 178 -23.98 5.12 23.62
N GLU A 179 -25.02 5.53 22.90
CA GLU A 179 -25.18 6.92 22.47
C GLU A 179 -25.20 7.88 23.67
N GLY A 180 -24.49 9.00 23.55
CA GLY A 180 -24.29 9.95 24.66
C GLY A 180 -23.24 9.53 25.69
N GLN A 181 -22.66 8.33 25.59
CA GLN A 181 -21.62 7.87 26.50
C GLN A 181 -20.34 8.70 26.32
N ARG A 182 -19.74 9.08 27.45
CA ARG A 182 -18.41 9.73 27.47
C ARG A 182 -17.31 8.70 27.34
N VAL A 183 -16.38 8.92 26.42
CA VAL A 183 -15.29 7.99 26.12
C VAL A 183 -13.96 8.73 26.00
N GLU A 184 -12.89 7.97 26.24
CA GLU A 184 -11.51 8.40 26.08
C GLU A 184 -10.82 7.45 25.09
N PHE A 185 -10.08 8.01 24.13
CA PHE A 185 -9.53 7.27 23.00
C PHE A 185 -8.28 7.97 22.44
N SER A 186 -7.46 7.24 21.69
CA SER A 186 -6.37 7.82 20.91
C SER A 186 -6.81 8.03 19.47
N VAL A 187 -6.30 9.08 18.83
CA VAL A 187 -6.60 9.41 17.43
C VAL A 187 -5.51 8.83 16.52
N MET A 188 -5.90 8.08 15.50
CA MET A 188 -4.97 7.55 14.49
C MET A 188 -5.46 7.86 13.08
N GLN A 189 -4.52 8.27 12.21
CA GLN A 189 -4.78 8.45 10.78
C GLN A 189 -4.72 7.10 10.04
N ARG A 190 -5.82 6.70 9.39
CA ARG A 190 -5.92 5.49 8.55
C ARG A 190 -6.29 5.87 7.10
N ASP A 191 -6.33 4.86 6.23
CA ASP A 191 -6.66 5.01 4.80
C ASP A 191 -8.02 5.69 4.54
N LYS A 192 -8.96 5.58 5.48
CA LYS A 192 -10.34 6.11 5.37
C LYS A 192 -10.57 7.40 6.18
N GLY A 193 -9.52 8.00 6.74
CA GLY A 193 -9.62 9.18 7.59
C GLY A 193 -9.21 8.93 9.05
N LEU A 194 -9.58 9.84 9.93
CA LEU A 194 -9.33 9.75 11.37
C LEU A 194 -10.15 8.63 12.00
N GLN A 195 -9.52 7.81 12.82
CA GLN A 195 -10.15 6.70 13.54
C GLN A 195 -9.72 6.70 15.01
N ALA A 196 -10.68 6.40 15.89
CA ALA A 196 -10.45 6.20 17.31
C ALA A 196 -9.88 4.79 17.58
N GLU A 197 -8.81 4.74 18.36
CA GLU A 197 -8.21 3.52 18.90
C GLU A 197 -8.20 3.54 20.43
N ASP A 198 -7.98 2.37 21.04
CA ASP A 198 -7.91 2.21 22.49
C ASP A 198 -9.10 2.86 23.23
N VAL A 199 -10.32 2.62 22.80
CA VAL A 199 -11.50 3.31 23.35
C VAL A 199 -11.88 2.71 24.70
N ILE A 200 -11.95 3.55 25.73
CA ILE A 200 -12.44 3.22 27.08
C ILE A 200 -13.58 4.15 27.48
N ALA A 201 -14.42 3.69 28.41
CA ALA A 201 -15.38 4.58 29.06
C ALA A 201 -14.60 5.62 29.89
N ALA A 202 -14.88 6.91 29.68
CA ALA A 202 -14.25 7.96 30.46
C ALA A 202 -14.73 7.88 31.91
N ALA A 203 -13.81 8.09 32.87
CA ALA A 203 -14.17 8.16 34.28
C ALA A 203 -15.15 9.33 34.52
N PRO A 204 -16.16 9.17 35.41
CA PRO A 204 -17.05 10.28 35.74
C PRO A 204 -16.25 11.45 36.34
N PRO A 205 -16.61 12.71 36.04
CA PRO A 205 -15.93 13.87 36.59
C PRO A 205 -16.04 13.85 38.12
N ARG A 206 -14.90 13.80 38.81
CA ARG A 206 -14.86 13.96 40.27
C ARG A 206 -15.33 15.40 40.58
N ARG A 207 -16.51 15.52 41.20
CA ARG A 207 -17.02 16.77 41.76
C ARG A 207 -16.45 17.02 43.14
#